data_AF-A0A2N9N4E1-F1
#
_entry.id   AF-A0A2N9N4E1-F1
#
_cell.length_a   1.000
_cell.length_b   1.000
_cell.length_c   1.000
_cell.angle_alpha   90.00
_cell.angle_beta   90.00
_cell.angle_gamma   90.00
#
_symmetry.space_group_name_H-M   'P 1'
#
loop_
_entity.id
_entity.type
_entity.pdbx_description
1 polymer ?
#
loop_
_entity_poly.entity_id
_entity_poly.type
_entity_poly.pdbx_seq_one_letter_code
_entity_poly.pdbx_strand_id
1 'polypeptide(L)'
;MEDTQTPTPRDPRAFNAYRHGLTGQVMIMTSDDEAAYTAHCQGFHQSLAPEGAVEKSLAQSIADDQWRLARSAAIDLTRFAMGMAEPDHYFAHHPEIDAAFAQAVTWASEAKNLNLMSLYESRAQRRVERNMKILKDLQAERKAAFNQVVEDATLLAQFAASQGETYHVERDFPPEALPPQFGFSLPKIARLVTHNLHVAGAKTHLPAAGQSFRRAA
;
A
#
# COMPACT_ATOMS: atom_id res chain seq x y z
N MET A 1 9.79 27.88 41.76
CA MET A 1 10.95 26.97 41.89
C MET A 1 11.02 26.23 40.58
N GLU A 2 12.08 26.49 39.84
CA GLU A 2 12.27 26.05 38.45
C GLU A 2 12.96 24.68 38.50
N ASP A 3 12.23 23.64 38.14
CA ASP A 3 12.76 22.26 38.08
C ASP A 3 13.77 22.16 36.95
N THR A 4 15.04 22.33 37.31
CA THR A 4 16.19 22.03 36.46
C THR A 4 16.38 20.52 36.46
N GLN A 5 15.66 19.82 35.58
CA GLN A 5 15.98 18.43 35.27
C GLN A 5 17.37 18.38 34.61
N THR A 6 18.38 18.03 35.39
CA THR A 6 19.68 17.59 34.85
C THR A 6 19.43 16.42 33.91
N PRO A 7 19.83 16.50 32.62
CA PRO A 7 19.65 15.40 31.69
C PRO A 7 20.49 14.22 32.14
N THR A 8 19.84 13.14 32.58
CA THR A 8 20.51 11.90 32.99
C THR A 8 21.31 11.37 31.80
N PRO A 9 22.62 11.07 31.96
CA PRO A 9 23.42 10.50 30.89
C PRO A 9 22.79 9.16 30.45
N ARG A 10 22.39 9.09 29.17
CA ARG A 10 21.76 7.90 28.60
C ARG A 10 22.74 6.73 28.60
N ASP A 11 22.29 5.57 29.09
CA ASP A 11 23.11 4.34 29.11
C ASP A 11 23.52 3.96 27.68
N PRO A 12 24.83 3.86 27.37
CA PRO A 12 25.32 3.44 26.05
C PRO A 12 24.79 2.06 25.63
N ARG A 13 24.44 1.18 26.58
CA ARG A 13 23.91 -0.16 26.32
C ARG A 13 22.47 -0.14 25.80
N ALA A 14 21.72 0.94 26.02
CA ALA A 14 20.37 1.10 25.45
C ALA A 14 20.40 1.10 23.91
N PHE A 15 21.53 1.50 23.30
CA PHE A 15 21.74 1.43 21.85
C PHE A 15 22.15 0.02 21.36
N ASN A 16 22.64 -0.87 22.22
CA ASN A 16 23.02 -2.23 21.79
C ASN A 16 21.79 -3.13 21.56
N ALA A 17 20.63 -2.78 22.12
CA ALA A 17 19.34 -3.35 21.76
C ALA A 17 18.78 -2.77 20.44
N TYR A 18 19.34 -1.66 19.96
CA TYR A 18 18.98 -1.00 18.71
C TYR A 18 19.66 -1.70 17.53
N ARG A 19 19.09 -2.85 17.13
CA ARG A 19 19.48 -3.50 15.87
C ARG A 19 18.89 -2.67 14.73
N HIS A 20 19.65 -1.69 14.24
CA HIS A 20 19.45 -0.82 13.06
C HIS A 20 18.05 -0.18 12.88
N GLY A 21 17.98 1.16 12.90
CA GLY A 21 16.73 1.91 12.77
C GLY A 21 15.97 1.72 11.45
N LEU A 22 16.65 1.32 10.37
CA LEU A 22 16.06 1.19 9.05
C LEU A 22 15.58 -0.20 8.69
N THR A 23 16.10 -1.27 9.31
CA THR A 23 15.73 -2.68 9.01
C THR A 23 15.29 -3.48 10.23
N GLY A 24 15.16 -2.83 11.40
CA GLY A 24 14.85 -3.48 12.67
C GLY A 24 13.49 -4.18 12.67
N GLN A 25 13.40 -5.33 13.32
CA GLN A 25 12.11 -5.99 13.63
C GLN A 25 11.32 -5.23 14.69
N VAL A 26 12.02 -4.54 15.59
CA VAL A 26 11.41 -3.66 16.60
C VAL A 26 11.64 -2.22 16.17
N MET A 27 10.56 -1.47 15.99
CA MET A 27 10.61 -0.05 15.70
C MET A 27 10.39 0.70 17.01
N ILE A 28 11.41 1.45 17.45
CA ILE A 28 11.32 2.30 18.63
C ILE A 28 10.90 3.69 18.17
N MET A 29 9.74 4.16 18.63
CA MET A 29 9.12 5.42 18.22
C MET A 29 8.71 6.26 19.44
N THR A 30 8.61 7.57 19.24
CA THR A 30 7.83 8.42 20.14
C THR A 30 6.33 8.15 19.95
N SER A 31 5.49 8.61 20.87
CA SER A 31 4.02 8.51 20.72
C SER A 31 3.53 9.14 19.43
N ASP A 32 4.10 10.29 19.06
CA ASP A 32 3.68 11.06 17.90
C ASP A 32 4.10 10.35 16.60
N ASP A 33 5.33 9.80 16.57
CA ASP A 33 5.82 8.99 15.45
C ASP A 33 4.98 7.71 15.28
N GLU A 34 4.58 7.06 16.38
CA GLU A 34 3.74 5.86 16.36
C GLU A 34 2.35 6.15 15.79
N ALA A 35 1.74 7.27 16.20
CA ALA A 35 0.46 7.72 15.66
C ALA A 35 0.56 8.01 14.15
N ALA A 36 1.61 8.70 13.72
CA ALA A 36 1.86 8.99 12.31
C ALA A 36 2.08 7.71 11.48
N TYR A 37 2.87 6.77 12.01
CA TYR A 37 3.10 5.48 11.38
C TYR A 37 1.82 4.66 11.24
N THR A 38 1.00 4.63 12.29
CA THR A 38 -0.27 3.91 12.30
C THR A 38 -1.22 4.50 11.25
N ALA A 39 -1.33 5.83 11.18
CA ALA A 39 -2.14 6.51 10.16
C ALA A 39 -1.63 6.21 8.74
N HIS A 40 -0.32 6.21 8.52
CA HIS A 40 0.30 5.84 7.25
C HIS A 40 -0.07 4.41 6.85
N CYS A 41 0.14 3.42 7.72
CA CYS A 41 -0.21 2.04 7.44
C CYS A 41 -1.70 1.89 7.14
N GLN A 42 -2.58 2.53 7.92
CA GLN A 42 -4.02 2.52 7.67
C GLN A 42 -4.37 3.09 6.29
N GLY A 43 -3.75 4.20 5.88
CA GLY A 43 -3.94 4.78 4.54
C GLY A 43 -3.57 3.81 3.42
N PHE A 44 -2.47 3.08 3.56
CA PHE A 44 -2.06 2.05 2.61
C PHE A 44 -3.04 0.87 2.56
N HIS A 45 -3.48 0.36 3.71
CA HIS A 45 -4.49 -0.72 3.76
C HIS A 45 -5.82 -0.29 3.14
N GLN A 46 -6.28 0.94 3.42
CA GLN A 46 -7.52 1.47 2.82
C GLN A 46 -7.39 1.59 1.30
N SER A 47 -6.28 2.13 0.81
CA SER A 47 -6.06 2.36 -0.61
C SER A 47 -5.87 1.07 -1.41
N LEU A 48 -5.15 0.10 -0.83
CA LEU A 48 -4.89 -1.19 -1.49
C LEU A 48 -6.06 -2.17 -1.33
N ALA A 49 -6.96 -1.94 -0.38
CA ALA A 49 -8.12 -2.78 -0.07
C ALA A 49 -7.79 -4.30 -0.05
N PRO A 50 -6.78 -4.73 0.72
CA PRO A 50 -6.37 -6.12 0.76
C PRO A 50 -7.41 -7.01 1.43
N GLU A 51 -7.66 -8.18 0.87
CA GLU A 51 -8.55 -9.21 1.42
C GLU A 51 -7.78 -10.47 1.82
N GLY A 52 -8.16 -11.09 2.95
CA GLY A 52 -7.46 -12.25 3.48
C GLY A 52 -6.08 -11.93 4.09
N ALA A 53 -5.48 -12.92 4.73
CA ALA A 53 -4.23 -12.72 5.48
C ALA A 53 -3.02 -12.43 4.58
N VAL A 54 -2.96 -13.06 3.40
CA VAL A 54 -1.83 -12.92 2.47
C VAL A 54 -1.77 -11.52 1.86
N GLU A 55 -2.87 -11.02 1.30
CA GLU A 55 -2.91 -9.65 0.77
C GLU A 55 -2.64 -8.61 1.88
N LYS A 56 -3.17 -8.83 3.09
CA LYS A 56 -2.94 -7.93 4.23
C LYS A 56 -1.47 -7.89 4.66
N SER A 57 -0.79 -9.03 4.65
CA SER A 57 0.64 -9.13 4.93
C SER A 57 1.47 -8.37 3.88
N LEU A 58 1.13 -8.53 2.60
CA LEU A 58 1.79 -7.80 1.51
C LEU A 58 1.55 -6.28 1.62
N ALA A 59 0.31 -5.87 1.87
CA ALA A 59 -0.05 -4.45 2.06
C ALA A 59 0.70 -3.83 3.24
N GLN A 60 0.81 -4.55 4.37
CA GLN A 60 1.60 -4.11 5.51
C GLN A 60 3.08 -3.97 5.13
N SER A 61 3.69 -4.97 4.49
CA SER A 61 5.09 -4.90 4.08
C SER A 61 5.37 -3.75 3.11
N ILE A 62 4.43 -3.43 2.21
CA ILE A 62 4.53 -2.27 1.32
C ILE A 62 4.50 -0.98 2.14
N ALA A 63 3.57 -0.84 3.08
CA ALA A 63 3.47 0.33 3.94
C ALA A 63 4.74 0.53 4.78
N ASP A 64 5.26 -0.54 5.40
CA ASP A 64 6.46 -0.51 6.22
C ASP A 64 7.67 -0.04 5.42
N ASP A 65 7.83 -0.56 4.20
CA ASP A 65 8.96 -0.22 3.35
C ASP A 65 8.87 1.21 2.81
N GLN A 66 7.67 1.69 2.50
CA GLN A 66 7.45 3.08 2.13
C GLN A 66 7.72 4.03 3.30
N TRP A 67 7.35 3.64 4.52
CA TRP A 67 7.69 4.39 5.72
C TRP A 67 9.21 4.48 5.92
N ARG A 68 9.92 3.35 5.77
CA ARG A 68 11.39 3.29 5.85
C ARG A 68 12.06 4.17 4.80
N LEU A 69 11.56 4.18 3.55
CA LEU A 69 12.05 5.05 2.48
C LEU A 69 11.84 6.54 2.80
N ALA A 70 10.64 6.93 3.26
CA ALA A 70 10.37 8.31 3.66
C ALA A 70 11.27 8.76 4.82
N ARG A 71 11.48 7.88 5.81
CA ARG A 71 12.37 8.16 6.95
C ARG A 71 13.84 8.24 6.53
N SER A 72 14.26 7.43 5.56
CA SER A 72 15.61 7.50 4.98
C SER A 72 15.90 8.89 4.40
N ALA A 73 15.00 9.39 3.54
CA ALA A 73 15.11 10.72 2.97
C ALA A 73 15.12 11.84 4.04
N ALA A 74 14.32 11.68 5.10
CA ALA A 74 14.31 12.64 6.22
C ALA A 74 15.64 12.64 7.01
N ILE A 75 16.24 11.47 7.23
CA ILE A 75 17.53 11.33 7.90
C ILE A 75 18.62 12.01 7.08
N ASP A 76 18.64 11.78 5.77
CA ASP A 76 19.63 12.39 4.88
C ASP A 76 19.53 13.92 4.92
N LEU A 77 18.32 14.47 4.75
CA LEU A 77 18.12 15.92 4.82
C LEU A 77 18.56 16.51 6.17
N THR A 78 18.23 15.83 7.27
CA THR A 78 18.62 16.25 8.62
C THR A 78 20.13 16.21 8.80
N ARG A 79 20.81 15.20 8.25
CA ARG A 79 22.26 15.07 8.34
C ARG A 79 22.98 16.19 7.59
N PHE A 80 22.48 16.57 6.41
CA PHE A 80 22.98 17.73 5.66
C PHE A 80 22.74 19.04 6.41
N ALA A 81 21.55 19.23 6.97
CA ALA A 81 21.25 20.42 7.78
C ALA A 81 22.18 20.55 9.00
N MET A 82 22.50 19.44 9.67
CA MET A 82 23.48 19.42 10.77
C MET A 82 24.88 19.82 10.31
N GLY A 83 25.37 19.24 9.20
CA GLY A 83 26.70 19.55 8.68
C GLY A 83 26.84 20.99 8.18
N MET A 84 25.77 21.55 7.61
CA MET A 84 25.72 22.97 7.22
C MET A 84 25.65 23.94 8.41
N ALA A 85 25.30 23.46 9.60
CA ALA A 85 25.31 24.26 10.83
C ALA A 85 26.66 24.21 11.57
N GLU A 86 27.57 23.33 11.15
CA GLU A 86 28.91 23.26 11.72
C GLU A 86 29.80 24.40 11.19
N PRO A 87 30.74 24.93 11.98
CA PRO A 87 31.66 25.96 11.52
C PRO A 87 32.48 25.50 10.31
N ASP A 88 32.42 26.29 9.23
CA ASP A 88 33.12 25.96 8.00
C ASP A 88 34.65 25.95 8.19
N HIS A 89 35.31 25.03 7.49
CA HIS A 89 36.77 24.99 7.40
C HIS A 89 37.29 25.85 6.22
N TYR A 90 36.40 26.21 5.29
CA TYR A 90 36.70 26.96 4.08
C TYR A 90 35.80 28.20 4.01
N PHE A 91 36.40 29.38 3.88
CA PHE A 91 35.68 30.64 3.79
C PHE A 91 36.02 31.33 2.47
N ALA A 92 35.06 31.35 1.55
CA ALA A 92 35.11 32.09 0.30
C ALA A 92 34.56 33.52 0.44
N HIS A 93 34.01 33.88 1.60
CA HIS A 93 33.36 35.17 1.86
C HIS A 93 32.19 35.46 0.91
N HIS A 94 31.53 34.40 0.45
CA HIS A 94 30.36 34.47 -0.41
C HIS A 94 29.34 33.44 0.08
N PRO A 95 28.16 33.86 0.58
CA PRO A 95 27.24 32.97 1.29
C PRO A 95 26.86 31.69 0.54
N GLU A 96 26.65 31.78 -0.78
CA GLU A 96 26.31 30.61 -1.60
C GLU A 96 27.49 29.66 -1.82
N ILE A 97 28.72 30.19 -1.89
CA ILE A 97 29.93 29.37 -2.08
C ILE A 97 30.27 28.68 -0.76
N ASP A 98 30.15 29.40 0.36
CA ASP A 98 30.35 28.85 1.71
C ASP A 98 29.34 27.72 1.98
N ALA A 99 28.05 27.94 1.67
CA ALA A 99 27.02 26.89 1.79
C ALA A 99 27.29 25.66 0.89
N ALA A 100 27.82 25.87 -0.32
CA ALA A 100 28.19 24.77 -1.21
C ALA A 100 29.41 23.98 -0.68
N PHE A 101 30.39 24.65 -0.09
CA PHE A 101 31.52 23.98 0.57
C PHE A 101 31.07 23.20 1.80
N ALA A 102 30.19 23.75 2.65
CA ALA A 102 29.63 23.04 3.79
C ALA A 102 28.94 21.74 3.37
N GLN A 103 28.14 21.78 2.29
CA GLN A 103 27.50 20.60 1.71
C GLN A 103 28.52 19.58 1.18
N ALA A 104 29.55 20.04 0.45
CA ALA A 104 30.57 19.15 -0.11
C ALA A 104 31.41 18.46 0.98
N VAL A 105 31.77 19.19 2.05
CA VAL A 105 32.47 18.63 3.22
C VAL A 105 31.57 17.62 3.94
N THR A 106 30.30 17.95 4.16
CA THR A 106 29.34 17.04 4.77
C THR A 106 29.22 15.75 3.96
N TRP A 107 29.03 15.87 2.64
CA TRP A 107 28.98 14.71 1.73
C TRP A 107 30.24 13.85 1.83
N ALA A 108 31.43 14.46 1.77
CA ALA A 108 32.70 13.73 1.85
C ALA A 108 32.86 12.99 3.19
N SER A 109 32.46 13.63 4.29
CA SER A 109 32.53 13.05 5.64
C SER A 109 31.54 11.91 5.86
N GLU A 110 30.35 12.00 5.26
CA GLU A 110 29.25 11.03 5.42
C GLU A 110 29.16 10.00 4.29
N ALA A 111 30.06 10.03 3.31
CA ALA A 111 30.00 9.22 2.09
C ALA A 111 29.76 7.72 2.38
N LYS A 112 30.36 7.18 3.45
CA LYS A 112 30.15 5.78 3.86
C LYS A 112 28.69 5.51 4.30
N ASN A 113 28.11 6.40 5.08
CA ASN A 113 26.74 6.26 5.59
C ASN A 113 25.73 6.49 4.47
N LEU A 114 25.96 7.47 3.59
CA LEU A 114 25.13 7.73 2.41
C LEU A 114 25.14 6.53 1.45
N ASN A 115 26.30 5.92 1.22
CA ASN A 115 26.40 4.70 0.42
C ASN A 115 25.61 3.53 1.05
N LEU A 116 25.69 3.36 2.37
CA LEU A 116 24.93 2.34 3.08
C LEU A 116 23.42 2.61 2.99
N MET A 117 23.01 3.87 3.12
CA MET A 117 21.62 4.30 3.00
C MET A 117 21.07 3.99 1.60
N SER A 118 21.79 4.40 0.55
CA SER A 118 21.43 4.12 -0.84
C SER A 118 21.22 2.63 -1.12
N LEU A 119 22.05 1.76 -0.55
CA LEU A 119 21.89 0.30 -0.67
C LEU A 119 20.60 -0.19 -0.02
N TYR A 120 20.27 0.33 1.16
CA TYR A 120 19.04 -0.03 1.85
C TYR A 120 17.80 0.51 1.16
N GLU A 121 17.83 1.74 0.66
CA GLU A 121 16.76 2.32 -0.15
C GLU A 121 16.51 1.48 -1.40
N SER A 122 17.56 1.16 -2.15
CA SER A 122 17.46 0.31 -3.34
C SER A 122 16.87 -1.07 -3.01
N ARG A 123 17.23 -1.66 -1.86
CA ARG A 123 16.64 -2.93 -1.41
C ARG A 123 15.17 -2.75 -1.03
N ALA A 124 14.81 -1.70 -0.31
CA ALA A 124 13.44 -1.42 0.11
C ALA A 124 12.54 -1.14 -1.10
N GLN A 125 12.99 -0.30 -2.03
CA GLN A 125 12.28 0.01 -3.26
C GLN A 125 12.00 -1.25 -4.09
N ARG A 126 13.02 -2.12 -4.27
CA ARG A 126 12.83 -3.41 -4.96
C ARG A 126 11.83 -4.34 -4.26
N ARG A 127 11.76 -4.32 -2.92
CA ARG A 127 10.73 -5.07 -2.19
C ARG A 127 9.35 -4.47 -2.40
N VAL A 128 9.20 -3.14 -2.33
CA VAL A 128 7.93 -2.45 -2.63
C VAL A 128 7.43 -2.81 -4.02
N GLU A 129 8.28 -2.69 -5.04
CA GLU A 129 7.92 -3.02 -6.43
C GLU A 129 7.48 -4.48 -6.57
N ARG A 130 8.24 -5.41 -5.99
CA ARG A 130 7.92 -6.84 -6.04
C ARG A 130 6.61 -7.16 -5.32
N ASN A 131 6.44 -6.67 -4.09
CA ASN A 131 5.27 -6.95 -3.27
C ASN A 131 4.02 -6.30 -3.88
N MET A 132 4.15 -5.11 -4.47
CA MET A 132 3.07 -4.44 -5.19
C MET A 132 2.63 -5.26 -6.42
N LYS A 133 3.59 -5.83 -7.16
CA LYS A 133 3.27 -6.71 -8.28
C LYS A 133 2.52 -7.96 -7.81
N ILE A 134 3.06 -8.68 -6.82
CA ILE A 134 2.43 -9.89 -6.27
C ILE A 134 1.01 -9.59 -5.76
N LEU A 135 0.83 -8.47 -5.05
CA LEU A 135 -0.47 -8.07 -4.54
C LEU A 135 -1.47 -7.81 -5.69
N LYS A 136 -1.06 -7.09 -6.73
CA LYS A 136 -1.90 -6.83 -7.90
C LYS A 136 -2.29 -8.12 -8.62
N ASP A 137 -1.35 -9.05 -8.77
CA ASP A 137 -1.59 -10.34 -9.41
C ASP A 137 -2.60 -11.16 -8.59
N LEU A 138 -2.42 -11.29 -7.27
CA LEU A 138 -3.38 -11.97 -6.38
C LEU A 138 -4.77 -11.33 -6.42
N GLN A 139 -4.83 -10.00 -6.41
CA GLN A 139 -6.11 -9.28 -6.51
C GLN A 139 -6.79 -9.47 -7.86
N ALA A 140 -6.03 -9.54 -8.95
CA ALA A 140 -6.55 -9.82 -10.27
C ALA A 140 -7.12 -11.24 -10.34
N GLU A 141 -6.37 -12.23 -9.85
CA GLU A 141 -6.82 -13.63 -9.75
C GLU A 141 -8.10 -13.74 -8.92
N ARG A 142 -8.14 -13.10 -7.74
CA ARG A 142 -9.31 -13.09 -6.87
C ARG A 142 -10.53 -12.47 -7.54
N LYS A 143 -10.36 -11.32 -8.21
CA LYS A 143 -11.47 -10.63 -8.91
C LYS A 143 -11.97 -11.47 -10.10
N ALA A 144 -11.07 -12.07 -10.87
CA ALA A 144 -11.43 -12.93 -11.99
C ALA A 144 -12.21 -14.16 -11.50
N ALA A 145 -11.71 -14.85 -10.46
CA ALA A 145 -12.39 -15.99 -9.87
C ALA A 145 -13.76 -15.61 -9.29
N PHE A 146 -13.87 -14.45 -8.64
CA PHE A 146 -15.14 -13.94 -8.14
C PHE A 146 -16.15 -13.65 -9.25
N ASN A 147 -15.69 -13.01 -10.34
CA ASN A 147 -16.55 -12.73 -11.49
C ASN A 147 -17.04 -14.02 -12.15
N GLN A 148 -16.18 -15.03 -12.31
CA GLN A 148 -16.58 -16.34 -12.84
C GLN A 148 -17.67 -16.99 -11.99
N VAL A 149 -17.51 -16.99 -10.67
CA VAL A 149 -18.53 -17.52 -9.74
C VAL A 149 -19.86 -16.77 -9.89
N VAL A 150 -19.82 -15.45 -10.01
CA VAL A 150 -21.03 -14.62 -10.23
C VAL A 150 -21.67 -14.94 -11.58
N GLU A 151 -20.88 -15.14 -12.64
CA GLU A 151 -21.37 -15.51 -13.96
C GLU A 151 -22.05 -16.88 -13.94
N ASP A 152 -21.41 -17.90 -13.35
CA ASP A 152 -21.95 -19.25 -13.21
C ASP A 152 -23.27 -19.23 -12.42
N ALA A 153 -23.30 -18.52 -11.28
CA ALA A 153 -24.51 -18.37 -10.47
C ALA A 153 -25.62 -17.60 -11.21
N THR A 154 -25.25 -16.61 -12.05
CA THR A 154 -26.21 -15.89 -12.89
C THR A 154 -26.82 -16.81 -13.94
N LEU A 155 -26.00 -17.64 -14.59
CA LEU A 155 -26.45 -18.59 -15.61
C LEU A 155 -27.39 -19.63 -15.02
N LEU A 156 -27.07 -20.19 -13.85
CA LEU A 156 -27.95 -21.11 -13.12
C LEU A 156 -29.30 -20.46 -12.79
N ALA A 157 -29.29 -19.21 -12.33
CA ALA A 157 -30.53 -18.47 -12.03
C ALA A 157 -31.38 -18.21 -13.29
N GLN A 158 -30.75 -17.85 -14.41
CA GLN A 158 -31.45 -17.67 -15.69
C GLN A 158 -32.04 -18.99 -16.19
N PHE A 159 -31.31 -20.08 -16.07
CA PHE A 159 -31.77 -21.39 -16.47
C PHE A 159 -32.99 -21.83 -15.65
N ALA A 160 -32.93 -21.72 -14.32
CA ALA A 160 -34.06 -22.01 -13.45
C ALA A 160 -35.29 -21.18 -13.82
N ALA A 161 -35.13 -19.86 -14.03
CA ALA A 161 -36.20 -18.98 -14.46
C ALA A 161 -36.82 -19.40 -15.80
N SER A 162 -36.01 -19.90 -16.76
CA SER A 162 -36.49 -20.41 -18.04
C SER A 162 -37.36 -21.67 -17.92
N GLN A 163 -37.15 -22.44 -16.86
CA GLN A 163 -37.93 -23.62 -16.51
C GLN A 163 -39.13 -23.29 -15.59
N GLY A 164 -39.34 -22.01 -15.24
CA GLY A 164 -40.38 -21.60 -14.29
C GLY A 164 -40.04 -21.88 -12.83
N GLU A 165 -38.78 -22.17 -12.51
CA GLU A 165 -38.29 -22.45 -11.16
C GLU A 165 -37.57 -21.23 -10.55
N THR A 166 -37.43 -21.24 -9.22
CA THR A 166 -36.72 -20.20 -8.46
C THR A 166 -35.37 -20.72 -7.98
N TYR A 167 -34.28 -20.02 -8.30
CA TYR A 167 -32.92 -20.34 -7.82
C TYR A 167 -32.46 -19.33 -6.77
N HIS A 168 -32.22 -19.81 -5.55
CA HIS A 168 -31.74 -18.98 -4.44
C HIS A 168 -30.25 -19.21 -4.23
N VAL A 169 -29.41 -18.31 -4.73
CA VAL A 169 -27.93 -18.42 -4.66
C VAL A 169 -27.42 -18.74 -3.25
N GLU A 170 -27.97 -18.13 -2.20
CA GLU A 170 -27.52 -18.36 -0.82
C GLU A 170 -27.81 -19.77 -0.28
N ARG A 171 -28.78 -20.47 -0.86
CA ARG A 171 -29.22 -21.81 -0.43
C ARG A 171 -28.76 -22.90 -1.39
N ASP A 172 -28.82 -22.62 -2.68
CA ASP A 172 -28.73 -23.60 -3.76
C ASP A 172 -27.35 -23.60 -4.44
N PHE A 173 -26.51 -22.57 -4.23
CA PHE A 173 -25.15 -22.55 -4.78
C PHE A 173 -24.21 -23.36 -3.87
N PRO A 174 -23.54 -24.42 -4.39
CA PRO A 174 -22.71 -25.29 -3.57
C PRO A 174 -21.47 -24.53 -3.06
N PRO A 175 -21.23 -24.47 -1.74
CA PRO A 175 -20.05 -23.84 -1.18
C PRO A 175 -18.73 -24.45 -1.68
N GLU A 176 -18.75 -25.73 -2.05
CA GLU A 176 -17.58 -26.47 -2.57
C GLU A 176 -17.15 -26.00 -3.96
N ALA A 177 -18.03 -25.32 -4.70
CA ALA A 177 -17.70 -24.70 -5.98
C ALA A 177 -16.98 -23.35 -5.81
N LEU A 178 -16.99 -22.77 -4.61
CA LEU A 178 -16.24 -21.55 -4.34
C LEU A 178 -14.74 -21.87 -4.21
N PRO A 179 -13.85 -21.10 -4.87
CA PRO A 179 -12.42 -21.28 -4.71
C PRO A 179 -12.01 -21.14 -3.23
N PRO A 180 -11.48 -22.19 -2.58
CA PRO A 180 -11.26 -22.21 -1.13
C PRO A 180 -10.21 -21.19 -0.66
N GLN A 181 -9.32 -20.77 -1.57
CA GLN A 181 -8.32 -19.75 -1.30
C GLN A 181 -8.92 -18.34 -1.13
N PHE A 182 -10.16 -18.11 -1.59
CA PHE A 182 -10.82 -16.82 -1.52
C PHE A 182 -12.06 -16.91 -0.63
N GLY A 183 -12.13 -16.07 0.41
CA GLY A 183 -13.27 -16.02 1.34
C GLY A 183 -14.50 -15.33 0.76
N PHE A 184 -15.03 -15.83 -0.36
CA PHE A 184 -16.19 -15.25 -1.02
C PHE A 184 -17.47 -15.38 -0.18
N SER A 185 -18.34 -14.37 -0.29
CA SER A 185 -19.60 -14.29 0.45
C SER A 185 -20.77 -14.61 -0.47
N LEU A 186 -21.53 -15.67 -0.16
CA LEU A 186 -22.75 -16.03 -0.89
C LEU A 186 -23.77 -14.87 -0.97
N PRO A 187 -24.06 -14.12 0.12
CA PRO A 187 -24.91 -12.93 0.02
C PRO A 187 -24.41 -11.85 -0.95
N LYS A 188 -23.08 -11.67 -1.05
CA LYS A 188 -22.49 -10.72 -1.99
C LYS A 188 -22.68 -11.21 -3.44
N ILE A 189 -22.48 -12.51 -3.68
CA ILE A 189 -22.73 -13.14 -4.99
C ILE A 189 -24.20 -12.98 -5.37
N ALA A 190 -25.13 -13.30 -4.46
CA ALA A 190 -26.57 -13.19 -4.68
C ALA A 190 -26.99 -11.78 -5.10
N ARG A 191 -26.49 -10.73 -4.42
CA ARG A 191 -26.76 -9.33 -4.78
C ARG A 191 -26.31 -8.98 -6.21
N LEU A 192 -25.13 -9.48 -6.62
CA LEU A 192 -24.62 -9.24 -7.97
C LEU A 192 -25.37 -10.04 -9.02
N VAL A 193 -25.78 -11.27 -8.73
CA VAL A 193 -26.67 -12.05 -9.60
C VAL A 193 -27.98 -11.30 -9.82
N THR A 194 -28.63 -10.82 -8.75
CA THR A 194 -29.85 -9.99 -8.85
C THR A 194 -29.60 -8.74 -9.70
N HIS A 195 -28.49 -8.04 -9.48
CA HIS A 195 -28.12 -6.88 -10.28
C HIS A 195 -27.97 -7.24 -11.77
N ASN A 196 -27.24 -8.31 -12.10
CA ASN A 196 -27.03 -8.76 -13.48
C ASN A 196 -28.33 -9.14 -14.17
N LEU A 197 -29.25 -9.82 -13.47
CA LEU A 197 -30.58 -10.16 -13.98
C LEU A 197 -31.41 -8.90 -14.28
N HIS A 198 -31.39 -7.91 -13.38
CA HIS A 198 -32.06 -6.63 -13.63
C HIS A 198 -31.47 -5.87 -14.81
N VAL A 199 -30.14 -5.85 -14.94
CA VAL A 199 -29.45 -5.22 -16.09
C VAL A 199 -29.80 -5.93 -17.39
N ALA A 200 -29.84 -7.27 -17.39
CA ALA A 200 -30.25 -8.04 -18.57
C ALA A 200 -31.70 -7.75 -18.97
N GLY A 201 -32.63 -7.71 -18.00
CA GLY A 201 -34.02 -7.33 -18.26
C GLY A 201 -34.18 -5.90 -18.75
N ALA A 202 -33.42 -4.95 -18.20
CA ALA A 202 -33.41 -3.57 -18.69
C ALA A 202 -32.93 -3.48 -20.16
N LYS A 203 -31.90 -4.24 -20.53
CA LYS A 203 -31.39 -4.31 -21.91
C LYS A 203 -32.42 -4.88 -22.90
N THR A 204 -33.27 -5.82 -22.48
CA THR A 204 -34.34 -6.36 -23.34
C THR A 204 -35.49 -5.37 -23.57
N HIS A 205 -35.70 -4.42 -22.65
CA HIS A 205 -36.75 -3.39 -22.76
C HIS A 205 -36.30 -2.08 -23.42
N LEU A 206 -34.99 -1.83 -23.51
CA LEU A 206 -34.45 -0.70 -24.26
C LEU A 206 -34.59 -0.98 -25.77
N PRO A 207 -35.32 -0.15 -26.55
CA PRO A 207 -35.38 -0.32 -27.99
C PRO A 207 -33.96 -0.26 -28.56
N ALA A 208 -33.60 -1.24 -29.41
CA ALA A 208 -32.36 -1.21 -30.16
C ALA A 208 -32.26 0.16 -30.83
N ALA A 209 -31.22 0.93 -30.49
CA ALA A 209 -31.02 2.28 -31.01
C ALA A 209 -31.33 2.28 -32.51
N GLY A 210 -32.44 2.93 -32.87
CA GLY A 210 -32.99 2.88 -34.21
C GLY A 210 -31.90 3.21 -35.22
N GLN A 211 -31.81 2.37 -36.25
CA GLN A 211 -30.92 2.52 -37.38
C GLN A 211 -30.64 3.99 -37.67
N SER A 212 -29.36 4.36 -37.68
CA SER A 212 -28.92 5.68 -38.11
C SER A 212 -29.65 6.05 -39.39
N PHE A 213 -30.39 7.16 -39.34
CA PHE A 213 -31.03 7.74 -40.51
C PHE A 213 -29.96 7.85 -41.61
N ARG A 214 -30.06 7.00 -42.63
CA ARG A 214 -29.30 7.16 -43.86
C ARG A 214 -29.65 8.55 -44.39
N ARG A 215 -28.70 9.49 -44.30
CA ARG A 215 -28.77 10.74 -45.04
C ARG A 215 -28.81 10.38 -46.52
N ALA A 216 -29.96 10.57 -47.14
CA ALA A 216 -30.11 10.53 -48.59
C ALA A 216 -29.80 11.92 -49.15
N ALA A 217 -28.99 11.90 -50.23
CA ALA A 217 -28.69 12.94 -51.22
C ALA A 217 -28.07 14.26 -50.73
#